data_AF-A0A0K1EAP1-F1
#
_entry.id   AF-A0A0K1EAP1-F1
#
_cell.length_a   1.000
_cell.length_b   1.000
_cell.length_c   1.000
_cell.angle_alpha   90.00
_cell.angle_beta   90.00
_cell.angle_gamma   90.00
#
_symmetry.space_group_name_H-M   'P 1'
#
loop_
_entity.id
_entity.type
_entity.pdbx_description
1 polymer ?
#
loop_
_entity_poly.entity_id
_entity_poly.type
_entity_poly.pdbx_seq_one_letter_code
_entity_poly.pdbx_strand_id
1 'polypeptide(L)'
;MEPGSSGQRERTRKKGGAEIGPNPTDRGKAGSKHHILVDASGVPLAVELTGANVHDSIPFERLLDKVSPIRRPRGRPRKRPSKLHADKAYDHRRCRQACRRRGIRARIARRGIESSQRLGRHRWVVERTLAWLHRFRRLVIRYERRADIHRAFLMLGVALLCFRFVSRFC
;
A
#
# COMPACT_ATOMS: atom_id res chain seq x y z
N MET A 1 -5.35 -17.58 52.39
CA MET A 1 -5.17 -17.67 50.93
C MET A 1 -6.21 -16.76 50.30
N GLU A 2 -5.84 -15.52 49.98
CA GLU A 2 -6.72 -14.54 49.35
C GLU A 2 -6.88 -14.87 47.85
N PRO A 3 -8.10 -14.92 47.29
CA PRO A 3 -8.29 -15.18 45.88
C PRO A 3 -7.89 -13.95 45.05
N GLY A 4 -6.77 -14.05 44.35
CA GLY A 4 -6.39 -13.08 43.32
C GLY A 4 -7.27 -13.19 42.09
N SER A 5 -7.73 -12.05 41.56
CA SER A 5 -7.88 -11.74 40.13
C SER A 5 -8.93 -10.66 39.90
N SER A 6 -8.50 -9.52 39.37
CA SER A 6 -9.22 -8.94 38.24
C SER A 6 -8.21 -8.39 37.24
N GLY A 7 -7.70 -9.30 36.40
CA GLY A 7 -7.01 -8.91 35.18
C GLY A 7 -7.95 -8.04 34.35
N GLN A 8 -7.55 -6.81 34.05
CA GLN A 8 -8.28 -5.93 33.15
C GLN A 8 -8.31 -6.56 31.75
N ARG A 9 -9.36 -7.32 31.45
CA ARG A 9 -9.69 -7.68 30.08
C ARG A 9 -10.16 -6.41 29.40
N GLU A 10 -9.26 -5.72 28.70
CA GLU A 10 -9.63 -4.65 27.77
C GLU A 10 -10.69 -5.20 26.82
N ARG A 11 -11.93 -4.70 26.95
CA ARG A 11 -12.99 -4.96 25.97
C ARG A 11 -12.49 -4.50 24.61
N THR A 12 -12.59 -5.37 23.60
CA THR A 12 -12.32 -5.03 22.20
C THR A 12 -13.18 -3.83 21.80
N ARG A 13 -12.57 -2.65 21.76
CA ARG A 13 -13.25 -1.40 21.36
C ARG A 13 -13.81 -1.58 19.95
N LYS A 14 -15.06 -1.15 19.71
CA LYS A 14 -15.65 -1.10 18.36
C LYS A 14 -14.66 -0.43 17.40
N LYS A 15 -14.35 -1.09 16.29
CA LYS A 15 -13.50 -0.56 15.21
C LYS A 15 -14.17 0.69 14.62
N GLY A 16 -13.42 1.79 14.55
CA GLY A 16 -13.91 3.09 14.08
C GLY A 16 -12.81 4.15 14.15
N GLY A 17 -12.88 5.16 13.28
CA GLY A 17 -11.87 6.21 13.10
C GLY A 17 -11.65 6.60 11.63
N ALA A 18 -10.90 7.66 11.38
CA ALA A 18 -10.57 8.07 10.00
C ALA A 18 -9.81 6.96 9.26
N GLU A 19 -10.01 6.88 7.94
CA GLU A 19 -9.45 5.83 7.08
C GLU A 19 -9.76 4.40 7.57
N ILE A 20 -10.90 4.22 8.21
CA ILE A 20 -11.52 2.92 8.49
C ILE A 20 -12.88 2.92 7.78
N GLY A 21 -13.17 1.86 7.05
CA GLY A 21 -14.49 1.71 6.43
C GLY A 21 -14.89 0.26 6.27
N PRO A 22 -16.18 -0.02 6.04
CA PRO A 22 -16.68 -1.37 5.85
C PRO A 22 -16.07 -1.98 4.60
N ASN A 23 -15.44 -3.14 4.73
CA ASN A 23 -14.92 -3.85 3.57
C ASN A 23 -16.08 -4.51 2.80
N PRO A 24 -16.34 -4.13 1.53
CA PRO A 24 -17.45 -4.67 0.76
C PRO A 24 -17.35 -6.19 0.52
N THR A 25 -16.15 -6.77 0.63
CA THR A 25 -15.93 -8.21 0.39
C THR A 25 -15.88 -9.07 1.66
N ASP A 26 -15.88 -8.47 2.85
CA ASP A 26 -15.81 -9.19 4.14
C ASP A 26 -16.96 -8.79 5.07
N ARG A 27 -18.20 -8.88 4.55
CA ARG A 27 -19.44 -8.61 5.29
C ARG A 27 -19.47 -7.24 6.00
N GLY A 28 -18.80 -6.24 5.45
CA GLY A 28 -18.75 -4.90 6.02
C GLY A 28 -17.82 -4.73 7.24
N LYS A 29 -16.92 -5.69 7.51
CA LYS A 29 -15.94 -5.52 8.60
C LYS A 29 -15.11 -4.25 8.38
N ALA A 30 -15.04 -3.44 9.42
CA ALA A 30 -14.26 -2.21 9.42
C ALA A 30 -12.76 -2.51 9.28
N GLY A 31 -12.13 -1.92 8.29
CA GLY A 31 -10.71 -2.10 8.00
C GLY A 31 -10.09 -0.96 7.21
N SER A 32 -8.79 -1.09 6.97
CA SER A 32 -7.98 -0.16 6.19
C SER A 32 -7.22 -0.91 5.10
N LYS A 33 -6.88 -0.19 4.03
CA LYS A 33 -6.09 -0.69 2.91
C LYS A 33 -4.75 0.03 2.86
N HIS A 34 -3.71 -0.77 2.69
CA HIS A 34 -2.36 -0.30 2.41
C HIS A 34 -2.13 -0.30 0.90
N HIS A 35 -1.91 0.87 0.33
CA HIS A 35 -1.52 1.03 -1.08
C HIS A 35 -0.03 1.28 -1.15
N ILE A 36 0.67 0.57 -2.01
CA ILE A 36 2.11 0.68 -2.16
C ILE A 36 2.50 0.76 -3.62
N LEU A 37 3.45 1.63 -3.93
CA LEU A 37 4.13 1.69 -5.21
C LEU A 37 5.56 1.24 -4.98
N VAL A 38 6.02 0.28 -5.78
CA VAL A 38 7.36 -0.30 -5.70
C VAL A 38 8.08 -0.17 -7.04
N ASP A 39 9.40 -0.21 -7.01
CA ASP A 39 10.21 -0.40 -8.22
C ASP A 39 10.18 -1.89 -8.68
N ALA A 40 10.98 -2.21 -9.70
CA ALA A 40 11.06 -3.58 -10.22
C ALA A 40 11.72 -4.58 -9.25
N SER A 41 12.52 -4.11 -8.30
CA SER A 41 13.20 -4.94 -7.30
C SER A 41 12.36 -5.16 -6.03
N GLY A 42 11.31 -4.37 -5.85
CA GLY A 42 10.40 -4.40 -4.70
C GLY A 42 10.67 -3.33 -3.65
N VAL A 43 11.57 -2.37 -3.93
CA VAL A 43 11.84 -1.22 -3.07
C VAL A 43 10.62 -0.31 -3.05
N PRO A 44 10.02 -0.03 -1.88
CA PRO A 44 8.92 0.91 -1.75
C PRO A 44 9.33 2.33 -2.19
N LEU A 45 8.55 2.93 -3.09
CA LEU A 45 8.72 4.31 -3.56
C LEU A 45 7.71 5.27 -2.94
N ALA A 46 6.49 4.78 -2.67
CA ALA A 46 5.44 5.55 -2.02
C ALA A 46 4.42 4.62 -1.35
N VAL A 47 3.78 5.10 -0.28
CA VAL A 47 2.67 4.41 0.39
C VAL A 47 1.50 5.35 0.68
N GLU A 48 0.30 4.78 0.69
CA GLU A 48 -0.93 5.44 1.10
C GLU A 48 -1.78 4.52 1.98
N LEU A 49 -2.50 5.11 2.93
CA LEU A 49 -3.45 4.44 3.79
C LEU A 49 -4.85 4.96 3.47
N THR A 50 -5.80 4.06 3.21
CA THR A 50 -7.21 4.44 3.08
C THR A 50 -8.13 3.54 3.88
N GLY A 51 -9.38 3.95 4.09
CA GLY A 51 -10.46 3.04 4.50
C GLY A 51 -10.66 1.89 3.51
N ALA A 52 -11.14 0.73 3.99
CA ALA A 52 -11.36 -0.45 3.15
C ALA A 52 -12.51 -0.28 2.14
N ASN A 53 -13.44 0.62 2.39
CA ASN A 53 -14.51 1.00 1.47
C ASN A 53 -14.04 1.91 0.33
N VAL A 54 -12.84 2.51 0.43
CA VAL A 54 -12.31 3.39 -0.61
C VAL A 54 -11.92 2.55 -1.83
N HIS A 55 -12.38 3.01 -3.00
CA HIS A 55 -12.06 2.39 -4.27
C HIS A 55 -10.58 2.67 -4.64
N ASP A 56 -9.81 1.63 -4.98
CA ASP A 56 -8.33 1.67 -5.10
C ASP A 56 -7.81 2.69 -6.14
N SER A 57 -8.64 2.98 -7.12
CA SER A 57 -8.39 3.99 -8.14
C SER A 57 -8.42 5.45 -7.63
N ILE A 58 -8.91 5.72 -6.40
CA ILE A 58 -8.81 7.03 -5.72
C ILE A 58 -7.38 7.30 -5.19
N PRO A 59 -6.79 6.45 -4.33
CA PRO A 59 -5.43 6.65 -3.83
C PRO A 59 -4.37 6.52 -4.92
N PHE A 60 -4.68 5.91 -6.07
CA PHE A 60 -3.75 5.73 -7.19
C PHE A 60 -3.02 7.02 -7.61
N GLU A 61 -3.75 8.12 -7.82
CA GLU A 61 -3.12 9.38 -8.24
C GLU A 61 -2.26 9.98 -7.12
N ARG A 62 -2.77 9.96 -5.88
CA ARG A 62 -2.03 10.42 -4.68
C ARG A 62 -0.72 9.65 -4.51
N LEU A 63 -0.76 8.33 -4.73
CA LEU A 63 0.39 7.45 -4.63
C LEU A 63 1.45 7.81 -5.68
N LEU A 64 1.03 8.09 -6.92
CA LEU A 64 1.96 8.58 -7.94
C LEU A 64 2.57 9.90 -7.51
N ASP A 65 1.82 10.84 -6.96
CA ASP A 65 2.35 12.16 -6.57
C ASP A 65 3.32 12.16 -5.40
N LYS A 66 3.14 11.22 -4.47
CA LYS A 66 4.02 11.02 -3.32
C LYS A 66 5.43 10.55 -3.65
N VAL A 67 5.69 10.06 -4.86
CA VAL A 67 7.04 9.62 -5.24
C VAL A 67 8.00 10.81 -5.20
N SER A 68 8.98 10.75 -4.31
CA SER A 68 10.06 11.74 -4.22
C SER A 68 11.01 11.61 -5.42
N PRO A 69 11.63 12.71 -5.89
CA PRO A 69 12.68 12.63 -6.90
C PRO A 69 13.86 11.77 -6.41
N ILE A 70 14.19 10.72 -7.17
CA ILE A 70 15.28 9.79 -6.84
C ILE A 70 16.55 10.24 -7.55
N ARG A 71 17.64 10.43 -6.79
CA ARG A 71 18.94 10.80 -7.35
C ARG A 71 19.46 9.71 -8.27
N ARG A 72 20.12 10.13 -9.35
CA ARG A 72 20.75 9.25 -10.33
C ARG A 72 22.26 9.53 -10.36
N PRO A 73 23.10 8.58 -10.81
CA PRO A 73 24.53 8.83 -10.95
C PRO A 73 24.87 10.03 -11.84
N ARG A 74 24.06 10.28 -12.88
CA ARG A 74 24.18 11.44 -13.77
C ARG A 74 22.79 12.03 -14.11
N GLY A 75 22.75 13.36 -14.27
CA GLY A 75 21.57 14.12 -14.69
C GLY A 75 20.57 14.44 -13.56
N ARG A 76 19.43 15.04 -13.95
CA ARG A 76 18.36 15.45 -13.02
C ARG A 76 17.77 14.24 -12.27
N PRO A 77 17.48 14.36 -10.95
CA PRO A 77 16.75 13.35 -10.21
C PRO A 77 15.45 12.94 -10.91
N ARG A 78 15.19 11.64 -10.96
CA ARG A 78 14.01 11.10 -11.65
C ARG A 78 12.88 10.92 -10.65
N LYS A 79 11.76 11.60 -10.92
CA LYS A 79 10.54 11.48 -10.10
C LYS A 79 9.54 10.46 -10.65
N ARG A 80 9.50 10.24 -11.96
CA ARG A 80 8.45 9.43 -12.62
C ARG A 80 9.03 8.20 -13.34
N PRO A 81 8.40 7.02 -13.20
CA PRO A 81 8.77 5.85 -13.98
C PRO A 81 8.34 6.02 -15.44
N SER A 82 9.03 5.37 -16.37
CA SER A 82 8.67 5.37 -17.80
C SER A 82 7.46 4.47 -18.06
N LYS A 83 7.26 3.47 -17.21
CA LYS A 83 6.22 2.46 -17.33
C LYS A 83 5.70 2.11 -15.94
N LEU A 84 4.39 1.97 -15.80
CA LEU A 84 3.73 1.56 -14.57
C LEU A 84 2.86 0.34 -14.85
N HIS A 85 3.06 -0.72 -14.07
CA HIS A 85 2.20 -1.89 -14.07
C HIS A 85 1.16 -1.77 -12.95
N ALA A 86 -0.11 -2.07 -13.25
CA ALA A 86 -1.16 -2.12 -12.25
C ALA A 86 -2.18 -3.22 -12.60
N ASP A 87 -2.89 -3.70 -11.58
CA ASP A 87 -3.91 -4.73 -11.72
C ASP A 87 -5.16 -4.22 -12.45
N LYS A 88 -6.03 -5.13 -12.89
CA LYS A 88 -7.33 -4.86 -13.53
C LYS A 88 -8.25 -3.97 -12.70
N ALA A 89 -8.15 -4.03 -11.38
CA ALA A 89 -8.90 -3.14 -10.48
C ALA A 89 -8.60 -1.65 -10.73
N TYR A 90 -7.48 -1.33 -11.39
CA TYR A 90 -7.10 0.03 -11.78
C TYR A 90 -7.54 0.40 -13.20
N ASP A 91 -8.27 -0.46 -13.91
CA ASP A 91 -8.74 -0.20 -15.29
C ASP A 91 -9.87 0.82 -15.35
N HIS A 92 -9.54 2.05 -14.97
CA HIS A 92 -10.41 3.20 -15.05
C HIS A 92 -9.75 4.29 -15.90
N ARG A 93 -10.57 5.04 -16.64
CA ARG A 93 -10.11 6.18 -17.46
C ARG A 93 -9.25 7.15 -16.65
N ARG A 94 -9.64 7.44 -15.39
CA ARG A 94 -8.89 8.32 -14.48
C ARG A 94 -7.47 7.83 -14.20
N CYS A 95 -7.24 6.53 -13.99
CA CYS A 95 -5.90 5.98 -13.76
C CYS A 95 -5.01 6.14 -14.99
N ARG A 96 -5.54 5.84 -16.18
CA ARG A 96 -4.81 5.98 -17.44
C ARG A 96 -4.49 7.44 -17.74
N GLN A 97 -5.43 8.36 -17.50
CA GLN A 97 -5.20 9.80 -17.63
C GLN A 97 -4.17 10.32 -16.62
N ALA A 98 -4.22 9.87 -15.36
CA ALA A 98 -3.24 10.24 -14.34
C ALA A 98 -1.82 9.82 -14.73
N CYS A 99 -1.66 8.65 -15.35
CA CYS A 99 -0.38 8.22 -15.92
C CYS A 99 0.05 9.10 -17.09
N ARG A 100 -0.86 9.37 -18.04
CA ARG A 100 -0.58 10.18 -19.24
C ARG A 100 -0.13 11.60 -18.88
N ARG A 101 -0.82 12.26 -17.94
CA ARG A 101 -0.45 13.60 -17.43
C ARG A 101 0.96 13.65 -16.82
N ARG A 102 1.48 12.51 -16.37
CA ARG A 102 2.80 12.39 -15.74
C ARG A 102 3.86 11.82 -16.69
N GLY A 103 3.55 11.62 -17.97
CA GLY A 103 4.45 11.01 -18.96
C GLY A 103 4.75 9.53 -18.69
N ILE A 104 3.85 8.82 -17.99
CA ILE A 104 4.04 7.41 -17.60
C ILE A 104 3.27 6.51 -18.57
N ARG A 105 3.94 5.51 -19.15
CA ARG A 105 3.28 4.47 -19.95
C ARG A 105 2.49 3.53 -19.04
N ALA A 106 1.16 3.64 -19.06
CA ALA A 106 0.27 2.78 -18.29
C ALA A 106 0.19 1.35 -18.88
N ARG A 107 0.56 0.35 -18.09
CA ARG A 107 0.31 -1.08 -18.34
C ARG A 107 -0.65 -1.61 -17.29
N ILE A 108 -1.89 -1.14 -17.42
CA ILE A 108 -3.03 -1.56 -16.62
C ILE A 108 -3.80 -2.59 -17.43
N ALA A 109 -4.00 -3.78 -16.87
CA ALA A 109 -4.72 -4.81 -17.59
C ALA A 109 -6.20 -4.46 -17.77
N ARG A 110 -6.75 -4.80 -18.93
CA ARG A 110 -8.16 -4.48 -19.23
C ARG A 110 -9.12 -5.44 -18.56
N ARG A 111 -10.13 -4.90 -17.85
CA ARG A 111 -11.18 -5.71 -17.22
C ARG A 111 -12.02 -6.39 -18.31
N GLY A 112 -12.30 -7.68 -18.14
CA GLY A 112 -13.10 -8.46 -19.09
C GLY A 112 -12.42 -8.86 -20.40
N ILE A 113 -11.20 -8.37 -20.68
CA ILE A 113 -10.51 -8.63 -21.97
C ILE A 113 -9.25 -9.47 -21.76
N GLU A 114 -8.36 -9.08 -20.86
CA GLU A 114 -7.06 -9.73 -20.72
C GLU A 114 -7.11 -10.84 -19.67
N SER A 115 -6.40 -11.96 -19.89
CA SER A 115 -6.24 -13.03 -18.89
C SER A 115 -5.49 -12.52 -17.65
N SER A 116 -5.89 -12.98 -16.45
CA SER A 116 -5.18 -12.65 -15.21
C SER A 116 -3.80 -13.32 -15.09
N GLN A 117 -3.51 -14.35 -15.88
CA GLN A 117 -2.26 -15.13 -15.78
C GLN A 117 -1.02 -14.30 -16.11
N ARG A 118 -1.09 -13.42 -17.14
CA ARG A 118 0.05 -12.59 -17.57
C ARG A 118 0.40 -11.47 -16.57
N LEU A 119 -0.52 -11.11 -15.66
CA LEU A 119 -0.30 -10.10 -14.62
C LEU A 119 0.63 -10.59 -13.51
N GLY A 120 0.68 -11.90 -13.26
CA GLY A 120 1.40 -12.50 -12.13
C GLY A 120 2.88 -12.10 -12.07
N ARG A 121 3.55 -12.00 -13.23
CA ARG A 121 5.00 -11.70 -13.31
C ARG A 121 5.40 -10.39 -12.63
N HIS A 122 4.59 -9.35 -12.75
CA HIS A 122 4.87 -8.05 -12.14
C HIS A 122 4.14 -7.88 -10.81
N ARG A 123 2.98 -8.51 -10.67
CA ARG A 123 2.16 -8.47 -9.46
C ARG A 123 2.87 -9.11 -8.26
N TRP A 124 3.60 -10.21 -8.48
CA TRP A 124 4.33 -10.92 -7.42
C TRP A 124 5.30 -10.02 -6.66
N VAL A 125 5.97 -9.07 -7.32
CA VAL A 125 6.91 -8.14 -6.66
C VAL A 125 6.17 -7.28 -5.63
N VAL A 126 5.00 -6.76 -5.98
CA VAL A 126 4.15 -5.96 -5.09
C VAL A 126 3.63 -6.81 -3.93
N GLU A 127 3.11 -8.01 -4.24
CA GLU A 127 2.55 -8.92 -3.23
C GLU A 127 3.61 -9.38 -2.23
N ARG A 128 4.82 -9.70 -2.70
CA ARG A 128 5.96 -10.04 -1.84
C ARG A 128 6.34 -8.87 -0.93
N THR A 129 6.42 -7.65 -1.47
CA THR A 129 6.72 -6.46 -0.66
C THR A 129 5.64 -6.22 0.40
N LEU A 130 4.36 -6.38 0.04
CA LEU A 130 3.25 -6.31 1.00
C LEU A 130 3.34 -7.41 2.06
N ALA A 131 3.68 -8.65 1.68
CA ALA A 131 3.85 -9.75 2.61
C ALA A 131 4.98 -9.47 3.63
N TRP A 132 6.11 -8.90 3.18
CA TRP A 132 7.17 -8.46 4.09
C TRP A 132 6.73 -7.35 5.02
N LEU A 133 5.99 -6.36 4.52
CA LEU A 133 5.44 -5.29 5.32
C LEU A 133 4.41 -5.82 6.34
N HIS A 134 3.63 -6.85 5.97
CA HIS A 134 2.66 -7.50 6.84
C HIS A 134 3.29 -8.50 7.83
N ARG A 135 4.61 -8.75 7.78
CA ARG A 135 5.27 -9.43 8.90
C ARG A 135 5.26 -8.59 10.17
N PHE A 136 5.14 -7.27 10.06
CA PHE A 136 4.91 -6.41 11.20
C PHE A 136 3.44 -6.56 11.64
N ARG A 137 3.18 -7.38 12.67
CA ARG A 137 1.81 -7.74 13.12
C ARG A 137 0.89 -6.52 13.34
N ARG A 138 1.45 -5.38 13.77
CA ARG A 138 0.72 -4.10 13.94
C ARG A 138 0.13 -3.54 12.63
N LEU A 139 0.67 -3.89 11.47
CA LEU A 139 0.14 -3.48 10.16
C LEU A 139 -0.91 -4.45 9.60
N VAL A 140 -0.94 -5.70 10.07
CA VAL A 140 -1.97 -6.68 9.67
C VAL A 140 -3.27 -6.43 10.40
N ILE A 141 -3.17 -6.27 11.72
CA ILE A 141 -4.31 -5.99 12.57
C ILE A 141 -4.16 -4.56 13.05
N ARG A 142 -5.02 -3.68 12.55
CA ARG A 142 -5.10 -2.29 13.01
C ARG A 142 -5.72 -2.25 14.41
N TYR A 143 -4.90 -1.95 15.41
CA TYR A 143 -5.34 -1.69 16.79
C TYR A 143 -5.58 -0.19 17.02
N GLU A 144 -4.91 0.65 16.25
CA GLU A 144 -4.94 2.10 16.42
C GLU A 144 -6.25 2.70 15.88
N ARG A 145 -6.96 3.44 16.72
CA ARG A 145 -8.14 4.22 16.28
C ARG A 145 -7.75 5.38 15.37
N ARG A 146 -6.67 6.09 15.69
CA ARG A 146 -6.22 7.24 14.91
C ARG A 146 -5.44 6.80 13.67
N ALA A 147 -5.76 7.43 12.53
CA ALA A 147 -5.17 7.09 11.24
C ALA A 147 -3.71 7.55 11.10
N ASP A 148 -3.36 8.66 11.75
CA ASP A 148 -2.00 9.21 11.77
C ASP A 148 -1.02 8.28 12.48
N ILE A 149 -1.39 7.69 13.62
CA ILE A 149 -0.57 6.69 14.32
C ILE A 149 -0.38 5.45 13.46
N HIS A 150 -1.45 4.93 12.83
CA HIS A 150 -1.34 3.78 11.95
C HIS A 150 -0.47 4.08 10.71
N ARG A 151 -0.62 5.28 10.13
CA ARG A 151 0.24 5.76 9.05
C ARG A 151 1.69 5.90 9.50
N ALA A 152 1.97 6.32 10.74
CA ALA A 152 3.32 6.38 11.28
C ALA A 152 3.96 4.98 11.37
N PHE A 153 3.22 3.97 11.84
CA PHE A 153 3.71 2.58 11.80
C PHE A 153 3.93 2.08 10.38
N LEU A 154 3.07 2.45 9.44
CA LEU A 154 3.23 2.10 8.03
C LEU A 154 4.53 2.70 7.48
N MET A 155 4.79 3.98 7.74
CA MET A 155 6.02 4.66 7.33
C MET A 155 7.25 4.04 7.98
N LEU A 156 7.19 3.68 9.27
CA LEU A 156 8.28 3.00 9.97
C LEU A 156 8.56 1.61 9.36
N GLY A 157 7.52 0.82 9.09
CA GLY A 157 7.66 -0.50 8.46
C GLY A 157 8.28 -0.40 7.06
N VAL A 158 7.89 0.61 6.28
CA VAL A 158 8.51 0.91 4.99
C VAL A 158 9.97 1.33 5.13
N ALA A 159 10.30 2.20 6.10
CA ALA A 159 11.68 2.63 6.34
C ALA A 159 12.59 1.45 6.69
N LEU A 160 12.14 0.55 7.58
CA LEU A 160 12.86 -0.68 7.92
C LEU A 160 13.03 -1.60 6.71
N LEU A 161 12.01 -1.69 5.85
CA LEU A 161 12.10 -2.49 4.63
C LEU A 161 13.12 -1.89 3.64
N CYS A 162 13.10 -0.58 3.42
CA CYS A 162 14.10 0.12 2.62
C CYS A 162 15.50 -0.05 3.18
N PHE A 163 15.68 0.03 4.51
CA PHE A 163 16.96 -0.20 5.16
C PHE A 163 17.51 -1.59 4.82
N ARG A 164 16.67 -2.63 4.88
CA ARG A 164 17.07 -4.00 4.48
C ARG A 164 17.52 -4.12 3.03
N PHE A 165 17.00 -3.29 2.11
CA PHE A 165 17.49 -3.27 0.73
C PHE A 165 18.87 -2.63 0.65
N VAL A 166 19.11 -1.54 1.38
CA VAL A 166 20.41 -0.85 1.42
C VAL A 166 21.48 -1.74 2.06
N SER A 167 21.16 -2.39 3.18
CA SER A 167 22.09 -3.30 3.88
C SER A 167 22.47 -4.56 3.09
N ARG A 168 21.89 -4.79 1.91
CA ARG A 168 22.34 -5.87 1.00
C ARG A 168 23.49 -5.44 0.09
N PHE A 169 23.71 -4.13 -0.03
CA PHE A 169 24.77 -3.54 -0.85
C PHE A 169 25.97 -3.09 -0.01
N CYS A 170 25.85 -3.08 1.31
CA CYS A 170 26.92 -2.86 2.27
C CYS A 170 27.38 -4.22 2.80
#